data_AF-A0A2G9R9R3-F1
#
_entry.id   AF-A0A2G9R9R3-F1
#
_cell.length_a   1.000
_cell.length_b   1.000
_cell.length_c   1.000
_cell.angle_alpha   90.00
_cell.angle_beta   90.00
_cell.angle_gamma   90.00
#
_symmetry.space_group_name_H-M   'P 1'
#
loop_
_entity.id
_entity.type
_entity.pdbx_description
1 polymer ?
#
loop_
_entity_poly.entity_id
_entity_poly.type
_entity_poly.pdbx_seq_one_letter_code
_entity_poly.pdbx_strand_id
1 'polypeptide(L)'
;MIFASWDAEEFGLLGSTEWAEENVKILEKRAVAYINADSSVEGNYTLRVDCTPLLYQLVYGLTKEISSPDEGFEGKSLYESWHLKDNWTEYKDSPRGGHWNRRQC
;
A
#
# COMPACT_ATOMS: atom_id res chain seq x y z
N MET A 1 14.90 1.63 10.88
CA MET A 1 13.79 0.87 10.29
C MET A 1 13.28 -0.07 11.35
N ILE A 2 11.96 -0.17 11.54
CA ILE A 2 11.33 -1.06 12.52
C ILE A 2 10.52 -2.07 11.70
N PHE A 3 10.74 -3.36 11.96
CA PHE A 3 9.91 -4.44 11.42
C PHE A 3 9.02 -4.93 12.55
N ALA A 4 7.72 -4.99 12.30
CA ALA A 4 6.74 -5.46 13.25
C ALA A 4 5.87 -6.54 12.60
N SER A 5 5.68 -7.65 13.30
CA SER A 5 4.73 -8.70 12.96
C SER A 5 3.61 -8.60 13.97
N TRP A 6 2.45 -8.11 13.55
CA TRP A 6 1.32 -7.90 14.43
C TRP A 6 0.55 -9.20 14.65
N ASP A 7 0.18 -9.47 15.88
CA ASP A 7 -0.72 -10.57 16.25
C ASP A 7 -2.15 -10.02 16.42
N ALA A 8 -3.15 -10.89 16.39
CA ALA A 8 -4.57 -10.59 16.58
C ALA A 8 -5.17 -9.55 15.60
N GLU A 9 -4.67 -9.50 14.35
CA GLU A 9 -5.22 -8.65 13.29
C GLU A 9 -6.70 -8.96 13.03
N GLU A 10 -7.05 -10.26 12.94
CA GLU A 10 -8.40 -10.78 12.69
C GLU A 10 -9.42 -10.43 13.78
N PHE A 11 -8.95 -10.07 14.99
CA PHE A 11 -9.80 -9.70 16.13
C PHE A 11 -9.99 -8.18 16.27
N GLY A 12 -9.63 -7.41 15.25
CA GLY A 12 -9.81 -5.96 15.22
C GLY A 12 -8.53 -5.17 15.48
N LEU A 13 -7.38 -5.64 14.96
CA LEU A 13 -6.10 -4.92 14.98
C LEU A 13 -5.53 -4.62 16.36
N LEU A 14 -5.81 -5.47 17.34
CA LEU A 14 -5.43 -5.21 18.72
C LEU A 14 -3.90 -5.06 18.86
N GLY A 15 -3.11 -5.90 18.17
CA GLY A 15 -1.65 -5.84 18.27
C GLY A 15 -1.03 -4.53 17.76
N SER A 16 -1.42 -4.06 16.58
CA SER A 16 -0.87 -2.81 16.02
C SER A 16 -1.40 -1.57 16.74
N THR A 17 -2.66 -1.60 17.18
CA THR A 17 -3.30 -0.48 17.88
C THR A 17 -2.67 -0.24 19.25
N GLU A 18 -2.58 -1.27 20.09
CA GLU A 18 -2.02 -1.14 21.44
C GLU A 18 -0.55 -0.69 21.39
N TRP A 19 0.24 -1.25 20.46
CA TRP A 19 1.63 -0.82 20.30
C TRP A 19 1.74 0.64 19.85
N ALA A 20 0.88 1.09 18.93
CA ALA A 20 0.85 2.47 18.49
C ALA A 20 0.43 3.43 19.61
N GLU A 21 -0.54 3.06 20.43
CA GLU A 21 -0.98 3.84 21.59
C GLU A 21 0.14 3.99 22.64
N GLU A 22 0.84 2.89 22.95
CA GLU A 22 2.00 2.91 23.86
C GLU A 22 3.15 3.79 23.34
N ASN A 23 3.37 3.79 22.02
CA ASN A 23 4.52 4.45 21.39
C ASN A 23 4.18 5.79 20.72
N VAL A 24 2.97 6.32 20.90
CA VAL A 24 2.43 7.48 20.17
C VAL A 24 3.37 8.68 20.16
N LYS A 25 3.95 9.03 21.32
CA LYS A 25 4.85 10.21 21.46
C LYS A 25 6.14 10.08 20.64
N ILE A 26 6.60 8.85 20.42
CA ILE A 26 7.80 8.57 19.64
C ILE A 26 7.43 8.54 18.15
N LEU A 27 6.31 7.91 17.81
CA LEU A 27 5.81 7.82 16.44
C LEU A 27 5.50 9.20 15.86
N GLU A 28 4.77 10.05 16.59
CA GLU A 28 4.46 11.42 16.16
C GLU A 28 5.70 12.25 15.81
N LYS A 29 6.82 12.00 16.49
CA LYS A 29 8.05 12.79 16.33
C LYS A 29 9.07 12.18 15.37
N ARG A 30 8.99 10.87 15.12
CA ARG A 30 10.07 10.12 14.45
C ARG A 30 9.60 9.19 13.34
N ALA A 31 8.32 8.85 13.27
CA ALA A 31 7.79 8.03 12.19
C ALA A 31 7.74 8.85 10.90
N VAL A 32 8.25 8.27 9.82
CA VAL A 32 8.28 8.90 8.48
C VAL A 32 7.14 8.36 7.62
N ALA A 33 6.93 7.04 7.65
CA ALA A 33 5.84 6.35 6.96
C ALA A 33 5.55 5.02 7.64
N TYR A 34 4.31 4.55 7.51
CA TYR A 34 3.89 3.19 7.84
C TYR A 34 3.53 2.48 6.54
N ILE A 35 4.09 1.29 6.33
CA ILE A 35 3.82 0.45 5.17
C ILE A 35 3.23 -0.83 5.72
N ASN A 36 1.94 -1.05 5.46
CA ASN A 36 1.25 -2.29 5.82
C ASN A 36 1.55 -3.38 4.76
N ALA A 37 1.75 -4.61 5.23
CA ALA A 37 2.01 -5.78 4.41
C ALA A 37 1.19 -6.97 4.91
N ASP A 38 -0.13 -6.82 4.90
CA ASP A 38 -1.11 -7.87 5.20
C ASP A 38 -1.21 -8.85 4.00
N SER A 39 -2.22 -8.72 3.14
CA SER A 39 -2.44 -9.63 2.02
C SER A 39 -1.74 -9.15 0.75
N SER A 40 -0.60 -9.78 0.42
CA SER A 40 0.21 -9.41 -0.73
C SER A 40 -0.38 -9.83 -2.09
N VAL A 41 -1.26 -10.84 -2.10
CA VAL A 41 -1.91 -11.34 -3.32
C VAL A 41 -3.35 -11.77 -2.99
N GLU A 42 -4.32 -10.94 -3.39
CA GLU A 42 -5.75 -11.28 -3.34
C GLU A 42 -6.29 -11.78 -4.69
N GLY A 43 -5.49 -11.60 -5.76
CA GLY A 43 -5.81 -12.00 -7.14
C GLY A 43 -4.65 -11.66 -8.08
N ASN A 44 -4.77 -12.06 -9.35
CA ASN A 44 -3.72 -11.90 -10.37
C ASN A 44 -4.09 -10.92 -11.49
N TYR A 45 -5.15 -10.10 -11.31
CA TYR A 45 -5.62 -9.22 -12.37
C TYR A 45 -4.67 -8.04 -12.59
N THR A 46 -4.38 -7.27 -11.53
CA THR A 46 -3.48 -6.11 -11.58
C THR A 46 -3.11 -5.67 -10.15
N LEU A 47 -2.10 -4.83 -10.02
CA LEU A 47 -1.70 -4.23 -8.74
C LEU A 47 -2.81 -3.35 -8.17
N ARG A 48 -3.00 -3.41 -6.85
CA ARG A 48 -3.82 -2.45 -6.10
C ARG A 48 -2.94 -1.76 -5.05
N VAL A 49 -2.98 -0.42 -5.03
CA VAL A 49 -2.29 0.38 -4.02
C VAL A 49 -3.25 1.42 -3.46
N ASP A 50 -3.42 1.39 -2.13
CA ASP A 50 -4.13 2.41 -1.37
C ASP A 50 -3.09 3.14 -0.49
N CYS A 51 -2.88 4.43 -0.72
CA CYS A 51 -1.89 5.21 0.05
C CYS A 51 -2.27 6.70 0.12
N THR A 52 -1.57 7.48 0.94
CA THR A 52 -1.77 8.94 1.01
C THR A 52 -1.13 9.63 -0.20
N PRO A 53 -1.63 10.81 -0.62
CA PRO A 53 -1.07 11.55 -1.76
C PRO A 53 0.44 11.85 -1.68
N LEU A 54 0.98 11.93 -0.45
CA LEU A 54 2.41 12.12 -0.21
C LEU A 54 3.27 10.96 -0.75
N LEU A 55 2.71 9.76 -0.88
CA LEU A 55 3.40 8.56 -1.36
C LEU A 55 3.19 8.30 -2.86
N TYR A 56 2.33 9.05 -3.56
CA TYR A 56 2.00 8.78 -4.97
C TYR A 56 3.23 8.81 -5.88
N GLN A 57 4.06 9.85 -5.76
CA GLN A 57 5.27 9.96 -6.58
C GLN A 57 6.25 8.82 -6.32
N LEU A 58 6.37 8.38 -5.06
CA LEU A 58 7.23 7.25 -4.70
C LEU A 58 6.70 5.95 -5.32
N VAL A 59 5.41 5.67 -5.16
CA VAL A 59 4.75 4.48 -5.73
C VAL A 59 4.90 4.45 -7.25
N TYR A 60 4.67 5.57 -7.93
CA TYR A 60 4.84 5.66 -9.38
C TYR A 60 6.28 5.55 -9.84
N GLY A 61 7.24 6.10 -9.10
CA GLY A 61 8.66 5.93 -9.40
C GLY A 61 9.06 4.45 -9.35
N LEU A 62 8.74 3.79 -8.23
CA LEU A 62 9.11 2.38 -8.01
C LEU A 62 8.43 1.44 -9.01
N THR A 63 7.14 1.61 -9.27
CA THR A 63 6.40 0.74 -10.21
C THR A 63 6.87 0.88 -11.66
N LYS A 64 7.56 1.97 -12.03
CA LYS A 64 8.19 2.11 -13.35
C LYS A 64 9.51 1.34 -13.47
N GLU A 65 10.17 1.05 -12.36
CA GLU A 65 11.44 0.34 -12.32
C GLU A 65 11.26 -1.19 -12.16
N ILE A 66 10.11 -1.62 -11.64
CA ILE A 66 9.78 -3.04 -11.45
C ILE A 66 9.19 -3.61 -12.75
N SER A 67 9.67 -4.79 -13.16
CA SER A 67 9.09 -5.52 -14.30
C SER A 67 7.71 -6.07 -13.99
N SER A 68 6.79 -5.98 -14.96
CA SER A 68 5.45 -6.54 -14.82
C SER A 68 5.48 -8.07 -14.79
N PRO A 69 4.75 -8.72 -13.85
CA PRO A 69 4.54 -10.16 -13.86
C PRO A 69 3.36 -10.60 -14.74
N ASP A 70 2.65 -9.65 -15.36
CA ASP A 70 1.41 -9.91 -16.08
C ASP A 70 1.66 -10.57 -17.45
N GLU A 71 0.86 -11.58 -17.80
CA GLU A 71 0.88 -12.19 -19.13
C GLU A 71 0.59 -11.14 -20.23
N GLY A 72 1.40 -11.10 -21.28
CA GLY A 72 1.30 -10.13 -22.37
C GLY A 72 1.94 -8.76 -22.08
N PHE A 73 2.60 -8.62 -20.93
CA PHE A 73 3.37 -7.44 -20.53
C PHE A 73 4.86 -7.76 -20.37
N GLU A 74 5.37 -8.74 -21.11
CA GLU A 74 6.79 -9.13 -21.05
C GLU A 74 7.69 -7.94 -21.44
N GLY A 75 8.65 -7.61 -20.57
CA GLY A 75 9.54 -6.47 -20.76
C GLY A 75 8.91 -5.09 -20.50
N LYS A 76 7.67 -5.05 -20.01
CA LYS A 76 6.99 -3.83 -19.57
C LYS A 76 7.17 -3.61 -18.07
N SER A 77 7.02 -2.36 -17.63
CA SER A 77 7.03 -2.06 -16.20
C SER A 77 5.69 -2.41 -15.55
N LEU A 78 5.72 -2.66 -14.24
CA LEU A 78 4.52 -2.89 -13.43
C LEU A 78 3.56 -1.69 -13.53
N TYR A 79 4.10 -0.47 -13.62
CA TYR A 79 3.30 0.73 -13.88
C TYR A 79 2.54 0.66 -15.21
N GLU A 80 3.16 0.19 -16.31
CA GLU A 80 2.48 0.10 -17.60
C GLU A 80 1.32 -0.90 -17.56
N SER A 81 1.53 -2.09 -16.98
CA SER A 81 0.46 -3.09 -16.88
C SER A 81 -0.64 -2.66 -15.90
N TRP A 82 -0.24 -2.07 -14.77
CA TRP A 82 -1.17 -1.53 -13.79
C TRP A 82 -2.04 -0.43 -14.38
N HIS A 83 -1.43 0.59 -15.00
CA HIS A 83 -2.14 1.74 -15.56
C HIS A 83 -3.09 1.36 -16.70
N LEU A 84 -2.77 0.32 -17.47
CA LEU A 84 -3.64 -0.15 -18.55
C LEU A 84 -4.82 -1.00 -18.06
N LYS A 85 -4.62 -1.80 -17.00
CA LYS A 85 -5.64 -2.71 -16.48
C LYS A 85 -6.54 -2.09 -15.41
N ASP A 86 -6.05 -1.08 -14.70
CA ASP A 86 -6.82 -0.41 -13.67
C ASP A 86 -7.95 0.42 -14.30
N ASN A 87 -9.18 0.02 -14.03
CA ASN A 87 -10.38 0.65 -14.58
C ASN A 87 -10.90 1.81 -13.71
N TRP A 88 -10.07 2.36 -12.82
CA TRP A 88 -10.49 3.43 -11.91
C TRP A 88 -10.59 4.77 -12.66
N THR A 89 -11.81 5.28 -12.80
CA THR A 89 -12.12 6.40 -13.71
C THR A 89 -12.12 7.78 -13.06
N GLU A 90 -11.95 7.89 -11.74
CA GLU A 90 -12.16 9.17 -11.04
C GLU A 90 -10.92 10.06 -11.04
N TYR A 91 -9.70 9.50 -11.04
CA TYR A 91 -8.44 10.22 -11.27
C TYR A 91 -7.38 9.27 -11.86
N LYS A 92 -7.15 9.36 -13.18
CA LYS A 92 -6.20 8.48 -13.91
C LYS A 92 -4.73 8.61 -13.46
N ASP A 93 -4.40 9.72 -12.80
CA ASP A 93 -3.04 10.06 -12.36
C ASP A 93 -2.84 9.89 -10.83
N SER A 94 -3.75 9.21 -10.13
CA SER A 94 -3.55 8.83 -8.73
C SER A 94 -3.84 7.35 -8.47
N PRO A 95 -3.08 6.68 -7.57
CA PRO A 95 -3.49 5.39 -7.01
C PRO A 95 -4.89 5.52 -6.38
N ARG A 96 -5.62 4.41 -6.27
CA ARG A 96 -6.96 4.43 -5.67
C ARG A 96 -6.87 5.09 -4.30
N GLY A 97 -7.67 6.15 -4.12
CA GLY A 97 -7.78 6.82 -2.84
C GLY A 97 -8.61 5.95 -1.92
N GLY A 98 -7.96 5.12 -1.11
CA GLY A 98 -8.65 4.40 -0.04
C GLY A 98 -9.32 5.42 0.89
N HIS A 99 -10.65 5.33 1.02
CA HIS A 99 -11.29 5.79 2.24
C HIS A 99 -10.66 5.00 3.38
N TRP A 100 -9.83 5.65 4.19
CA TRP A 100 -9.34 5.13 5.46
C TRP A 100 -10.56 4.79 6.32
N ASN A 101 -11.05 3.56 6.19
CA ASN A 101 -11.98 3.03 7.16
C ASN A 101 -11.19 2.92 8.46
N ARG A 102 -11.78 3.40 9.55
CA ARG A 102 -11.27 3.33 10.94
C ARG A 102 -11.05 1.90 11.47
N ARG A 103 -10.83 0.94 10.56
CA ARG A 103 -10.58 -0.48 10.81
C ARG A 103 -9.18 -0.89 10.40
N GLN A 104 -8.33 0.03 9.92
CA GLN A 104 -6.91 -0.17 9.65
C GLN A 104 -6.12 0.98 10.25
N CYS A 105 -5.61 0.75 11.46
CA CYS A 105 -4.57 1.56 12.10
C CYS A 105 -3.23 1.30 11.41
#